data_AF-A0A4S8RPZ2-F1
#
_entry.id   AF-A0A4S8RPZ2-F1
#
_cell.length_a   1.000
_cell.length_b   1.000
_cell.length_c   1.000
_cell.angle_alpha   90.00
_cell.angle_beta   90.00
_cell.angle_gamma   90.00
#
_symmetry.space_group_name_H-M   'P 1'
#
loop_
_entity.id
_entity.type
_entity.pdbx_description
1 polymer ?
#
loop_
_entity_poly.entity_id
_entity_poly.type
_entity_poly.pdbx_seq_one_letter_code
_entity_poly.pdbx_strand_id
1 'polypeptide(L)'
;MQFSFAQLALLAATISVASAAPMDASTGLEARDAPRLHFREVVHARKTSDEDDEDSSSSTKKSSKASSTKKSSKASSTFKASSASSTAKSSGSSGSKSASAASSTTTSSASSGNSSRGTTGDSVPASSGTSALSAAQTIAAGESFDGGMVMFDRGVSCTGQSEGGDKDAVFQIEAGGSLSNVIIGPNQIEGIHCQGACTLTNVWWSAVCEDAFTIKNQDAGATTTISGGGAFGADDKVFQHNGAGTLKVSDFTVKTFGKLYRSCGNCDTMYKRHVIMDSVTATSGKGLAGINYNFGDTATFTNIVANSVDDICVTYTGTDDNSQEPSEYGSGPDGKYCIYTKSDITTS
;
A
#
# COMPACT_ATOMS: atom_id res chain seq x y z
N MET A 1 47.38 -47.77 -3.23
CA MET A 1 47.12 -46.82 -4.33
C MET A 1 47.12 -45.43 -3.72
N GLN A 2 48.23 -44.70 -3.91
CA GLN A 2 48.46 -43.37 -3.35
C GLN A 2 48.01 -42.33 -4.39
N PHE A 3 47.30 -41.27 -3.97
CA PHE A 3 47.11 -40.07 -4.78
C PHE A 3 47.95 -38.94 -4.19
N SER A 4 48.84 -38.42 -5.03
CA SER A 4 49.82 -37.38 -4.75
C SER A 4 49.29 -36.03 -5.22
N PHE A 5 49.46 -35.02 -4.36
CA PHE A 5 49.37 -33.60 -4.68
C PHE A 5 50.51 -33.19 -5.62
N ALA A 6 50.21 -32.46 -6.71
CA ALA A 6 51.20 -31.66 -7.40
C ALA A 6 50.55 -30.43 -8.08
N GLN A 7 51.23 -29.31 -7.86
CA GLN A 7 50.96 -27.94 -8.30
C GLN A 7 51.05 -27.78 -9.84
N LEU A 8 50.33 -26.78 -10.39
CA LEU A 8 50.86 -26.03 -11.53
C LEU A 8 50.37 -24.58 -11.53
N ALA A 9 51.24 -23.71 -12.06
CA ALA A 9 51.47 -22.34 -11.67
C ALA A 9 50.74 -21.27 -12.51
N LEU A 10 50.53 -20.13 -11.83
CA LEU A 10 50.64 -18.73 -12.25
C LEU A 10 50.97 -18.44 -13.74
N LEU A 11 50.14 -17.63 -14.40
CA LEU A 11 50.58 -16.68 -15.41
C LEU A 11 49.72 -15.40 -15.33
N ALA A 12 50.31 -14.33 -14.80
CA ALA A 12 49.79 -12.97 -14.88
C ALA A 12 50.57 -12.24 -15.97
N ALA A 13 49.88 -11.66 -16.95
CA ALA A 13 50.46 -10.77 -17.94
C ALA A 13 49.75 -9.42 -17.89
N THR A 14 50.53 -8.41 -17.54
CA THR A 14 50.22 -6.99 -17.45
C THR A 14 50.17 -6.35 -18.84
N ILE A 15 49.20 -5.46 -19.08
CA ILE A 15 49.27 -4.47 -20.17
C ILE A 15 49.10 -3.09 -19.53
N SER A 16 50.19 -2.34 -19.51
CA SER A 16 50.24 -0.89 -19.30
C SER A 16 50.75 -0.26 -20.58
N VAL A 17 50.02 0.71 -21.12
CA VAL A 17 50.55 1.66 -22.10
C VAL A 17 50.19 3.05 -21.60
N ALA A 18 51.24 3.79 -21.24
CA ALA A 18 51.20 5.22 -20.97
C ALA A 18 51.80 5.97 -22.17
N SER A 19 51.21 7.10 -22.54
CA SER A 19 51.88 8.14 -23.31
C SER A 19 51.30 9.51 -22.94
N ALA A 20 52.13 10.32 -22.27
CA ALA A 20 52.06 11.79 -22.19
C ALA A 20 52.87 12.34 -23.39
N ALA A 21 52.77 13.59 -23.89
CA ALA A 21 52.42 14.94 -23.41
C ALA A 21 52.23 15.84 -24.68
N PRO A 22 52.33 17.21 -24.70
CA PRO A 22 52.40 18.22 -23.64
C PRO A 22 51.51 19.50 -23.85
N MET A 23 51.39 20.26 -22.74
CA MET A 23 51.33 21.72 -22.53
C MET A 23 51.02 22.69 -23.69
N ASP A 24 50.04 23.58 -23.47
CA ASP A 24 50.23 25.02 -23.66
C ASP A 24 49.34 25.83 -22.69
N ALA A 25 49.90 26.91 -22.16
CA ALA A 25 49.32 27.80 -21.18
C ALA A 25 49.39 29.23 -21.70
N SER A 26 48.26 29.96 -21.72
CA SER A 26 48.30 31.43 -21.78
C SER A 26 47.00 32.07 -21.27
N THR A 27 47.13 32.66 -20.08
CA THR A 27 46.63 33.98 -19.63
C THR A 27 45.19 34.44 -19.94
N GLY A 28 44.47 34.75 -18.85
CA GLY A 28 44.13 36.16 -18.57
C GLY A 28 42.66 36.52 -18.35
N LEU A 29 42.36 37.00 -17.13
CA LEU A 29 41.36 38.03 -16.71
C LEU A 29 39.88 37.84 -17.14
N GLU A 30 38.84 38.10 -16.35
CA GLU A 30 38.61 39.04 -15.24
C GLU A 30 37.66 38.43 -14.20
N ALA A 31 37.95 38.69 -12.92
CA ALA A 31 36.95 38.67 -11.87
C ALA A 31 36.10 39.94 -12.00
N ARG A 32 34.76 39.80 -11.98
CA ARG A 32 33.85 40.93 -11.80
C ARG A 32 32.84 40.64 -10.71
N ASP A 33 32.99 41.48 -9.69
CA ASP A 33 32.10 41.87 -8.60
C ASP A 33 30.69 41.28 -8.51
N ALA A 34 30.40 40.86 -7.28
CA ALA A 34 29.05 40.75 -6.73
C ALA A 34 28.34 42.12 -6.68
N PRO A 35 27.01 42.09 -6.53
CA PRO A 35 26.46 42.82 -5.42
C PRO A 35 25.61 41.93 -4.51
N ARG A 36 25.97 41.98 -3.22
CA ARG A 36 25.10 41.69 -2.08
C ARG A 36 23.77 42.42 -2.25
N LEU A 37 22.67 41.69 -2.36
CA LEU A 37 21.35 42.27 -2.15
C LEU A 37 20.90 42.03 -0.71
N HIS A 38 20.55 43.15 -0.11
CA HIS A 38 20.19 43.36 1.26
C HIS A 38 18.93 42.59 1.67
N PHE A 39 19.06 41.99 2.84
CA PHE A 39 18.02 41.73 3.83
C PHE A 39 16.97 42.85 3.86
N ARG A 40 15.70 42.54 3.54
CA ARG A 40 14.55 43.33 3.99
C ARG A 40 13.61 42.41 4.76
N GLU A 41 13.81 42.49 6.07
CA GLU A 41 12.86 42.21 7.13
C GLU A 41 11.53 42.92 6.82
N VAL A 42 10.44 42.16 6.75
CA VAL A 42 9.08 42.70 6.79
C VAL A 42 8.49 42.32 8.14
N VAL A 43 8.77 43.16 9.13
CA VAL A 43 8.00 43.24 10.37
C VAL A 43 6.69 43.95 10.04
N HIS A 44 5.55 43.25 10.14
CA HIS A 44 4.27 43.93 10.33
C HIS A 44 4.05 44.13 11.82
N ALA A 45 4.29 45.36 12.25
CA ALA A 45 3.96 45.85 13.57
C ALA A 45 2.45 46.01 13.74
N ARG A 46 2.02 45.69 14.95
CA ARG A 46 0.72 45.97 15.57
C ARG A 46 0.23 47.39 15.29
N LYS A 47 -1.07 47.52 15.04
CA LYS A 47 -1.82 48.74 15.34
C LYS A 47 -2.76 48.44 16.51
N THR A 48 -2.40 48.97 17.66
CA THR A 48 -3.30 49.22 18.78
C THR A 48 -4.01 50.54 18.53
N SER A 49 -5.28 50.60 18.89
CA SER A 49 -5.99 51.82 19.27
C SER A 49 -6.92 51.42 20.41
N ASP A 50 -6.61 52.02 21.55
CA ASP A 50 -7.21 51.89 22.87
C ASP A 50 -8.58 52.59 22.98
N GLU A 51 -9.07 52.59 24.23
CA GLU A 51 -10.19 53.30 24.85
C GLU A 51 -11.51 52.50 24.91
N ASP A 52 -12.20 52.37 26.04
CA ASP A 52 -11.96 52.42 27.50
C ASP A 52 -13.35 52.08 28.08
N ASP A 53 -13.42 51.38 29.22
CA ASP A 53 -14.27 51.74 30.36
C ASP A 53 -14.50 50.57 31.33
N GLU A 54 -14.35 50.95 32.59
CA GLU A 54 -14.19 50.20 33.82
C GLU A 54 -15.52 49.81 34.51
N ASP A 55 -15.32 49.02 35.58
CA ASP A 55 -16.13 48.91 36.80
C ASP A 55 -17.30 47.90 36.92
N SER A 56 -16.99 46.84 37.67
CA SER A 56 -17.53 46.55 39.01
C SER A 56 -18.92 45.93 39.23
N SER A 57 -18.82 44.72 39.82
CA SER A 57 -19.53 44.18 41.00
C SER A 57 -21.02 43.80 40.98
N SER A 58 -21.20 42.53 41.33
CA SER A 58 -22.22 41.96 42.24
C SER A 58 -23.72 42.09 41.89
N SER A 59 -24.34 40.94 41.64
CA SER A 59 -25.17 40.21 42.63
C SER A 59 -26.44 39.55 42.05
N THR A 60 -26.57 38.28 42.47
CA THR A 60 -27.81 37.52 42.82
C THR A 60 -28.70 36.81 41.79
N LYS A 61 -28.76 35.48 42.04
CA LYS A 61 -29.91 34.53 42.05
C LYS A 61 -30.42 34.03 40.69
N LYS A 62 -30.86 32.77 40.51
CA LYS A 62 -30.92 31.51 41.30
C LYS A 62 -31.63 30.48 40.40
N SER A 63 -31.18 29.22 40.42
CA SER A 63 -31.99 27.97 40.46
C SER A 63 -31.17 26.80 39.88
N SER A 64 -30.55 25.98 40.74
CA SER A 64 -31.04 24.65 41.21
C SER A 64 -31.13 23.61 40.08
N LYS A 65 -30.48 22.44 40.15
CA LYS A 65 -30.58 21.46 41.25
C LYS A 65 -29.45 20.43 41.16
N ALA A 66 -28.86 20.13 42.31
CA ALA A 66 -27.78 19.17 42.51
C ALA A 66 -28.27 17.73 42.69
N SER A 67 -27.33 16.84 42.39
CA SER A 67 -27.22 15.41 42.71
C SER A 67 -27.23 15.12 44.22
N SER A 68 -27.66 13.90 44.59
CA SER A 68 -27.01 13.13 45.67
C SER A 68 -27.38 11.63 45.65
N THR A 69 -26.39 10.79 45.33
CA THR A 69 -25.93 9.56 46.02
C THR A 69 -26.92 8.58 46.67
N LYS A 70 -26.77 7.27 46.35
CA LYS A 70 -26.22 6.28 47.32
C LYS A 70 -25.86 4.91 46.71
N LYS A 71 -24.71 4.45 47.19
CA LYS A 71 -23.96 3.18 47.16
C LYS A 71 -24.75 1.91 47.57
N SER A 72 -24.34 0.73 47.07
CA SER A 72 -24.16 -0.59 47.78
C SER A 72 -23.90 -1.75 46.77
N SER A 73 -22.70 -2.39 46.74
CA SER A 73 -22.37 -3.79 47.16
C SER A 73 -23.00 -4.93 46.33
N LYS A 74 -22.41 -6.10 45.98
CA LYS A 74 -21.13 -6.81 46.23
C LYS A 74 -21.18 -8.19 45.48
N ALA A 75 -20.00 -8.69 45.06
CA ALA A 75 -19.55 -10.10 44.90
C ALA A 75 -20.08 -11.07 43.80
N SER A 76 -19.18 -11.41 42.87
CA SER A 76 -18.59 -12.73 42.50
C SER A 76 -19.26 -14.09 42.85
N SER A 77 -19.31 -15.01 41.87
CA SER A 77 -18.78 -16.40 41.97
C SER A 77 -18.81 -17.17 40.63
N THR A 78 -17.86 -18.10 40.49
CA THR A 78 -17.62 -19.07 39.40
C THR A 78 -18.03 -20.49 39.84
N PHE A 79 -18.02 -21.44 38.89
CA PHE A 79 -18.05 -22.93 38.98
C PHE A 79 -19.44 -23.59 38.90
N LYS A 80 -19.65 -24.85 38.43
CA LYS A 80 -19.05 -25.80 37.47
C LYS A 80 -20.01 -27.02 37.48
N ALA A 81 -20.28 -27.60 36.30
CA ALA A 81 -20.74 -28.97 35.98
C ALA A 81 -21.72 -29.76 36.89
N SER A 82 -22.69 -30.45 36.26
CA SER A 82 -22.89 -31.91 36.41
C SER A 82 -23.85 -32.51 35.39
N SER A 83 -23.56 -33.77 35.07
CA SER A 83 -24.10 -34.72 34.09
C SER A 83 -25.24 -35.61 34.60
N ALA A 84 -26.03 -36.19 33.69
CA ALA A 84 -26.50 -37.60 33.62
C ALA A 84 -27.71 -37.67 32.65
N SER A 85 -27.69 -38.40 31.53
CA SER A 85 -27.68 -39.87 31.29
C SER A 85 -29.06 -40.35 30.84
N SER A 86 -29.15 -40.90 29.62
CA SER A 86 -29.97 -42.08 29.36
C SER A 86 -29.37 -42.90 28.20
N THR A 87 -29.22 -44.18 28.47
CA THR A 87 -28.66 -45.26 27.66
C THR A 87 -29.73 -45.99 26.86
N ALA A 88 -29.41 -46.41 25.63
CA ALA A 88 -29.81 -47.74 25.11
C ALA A 88 -28.91 -48.20 23.94
N LYS A 89 -28.19 -49.30 24.19
CA LYS A 89 -27.58 -50.31 23.27
C LYS A 89 -28.66 -50.96 22.38
N SER A 90 -28.43 -51.71 21.29
CA SER A 90 -27.23 -52.22 20.57
C SER A 90 -27.66 -53.02 19.31
N SER A 91 -26.66 -53.36 18.48
CA SER A 91 -26.51 -54.54 17.58
C SER A 91 -26.75 -54.28 16.08
N GLY A 92 -25.87 -54.70 15.15
CA GLY A 92 -24.57 -55.35 15.25
C GLY A 92 -23.91 -55.54 13.86
N SER A 93 -22.59 -55.81 13.87
CA SER A 93 -21.73 -56.62 12.95
C SER A 93 -22.14 -56.79 11.47
N SER A 94 -21.27 -56.76 10.45
CA SER A 94 -19.86 -57.21 10.35
C SER A 94 -19.32 -57.02 8.92
N GLY A 95 -18.01 -56.77 8.82
CA GLY A 95 -17.03 -57.13 7.76
C GLY A 95 -17.26 -56.77 6.28
N SER A 96 -16.28 -56.75 5.37
CA SER A 96 -14.80 -56.69 5.36
C SER A 96 -14.35 -56.60 3.89
N LYS A 97 -13.16 -56.02 3.66
CA LYS A 97 -12.22 -56.17 2.50
C LYS A 97 -12.37 -55.31 1.22
N SER A 98 -11.38 -54.41 1.08
CA SER A 98 -10.27 -54.41 0.09
C SER A 98 -10.47 -53.95 -1.37
N ALA A 99 -9.60 -52.98 -1.71
CA ALA A 99 -8.85 -52.74 -2.96
C ALA A 99 -9.58 -52.24 -4.22
N SER A 100 -9.18 -51.06 -4.73
CA SER A 100 -8.20 -50.90 -5.81
C SER A 100 -8.29 -49.53 -6.47
N ALA A 101 -7.12 -49.00 -6.83
CA ALA A 101 -6.93 -47.80 -7.62
C ALA A 101 -7.41 -48.00 -9.07
N ALA A 102 -7.96 -46.94 -9.67
CA ALA A 102 -8.03 -46.79 -11.11
C ALA A 102 -7.90 -45.31 -11.49
N SER A 103 -6.91 -45.05 -12.33
CA SER A 103 -6.59 -43.80 -13.01
C SER A 103 -7.72 -43.41 -13.98
N SER A 104 -8.08 -42.13 -14.01
CA SER A 104 -8.94 -41.55 -15.05
C SER A 104 -8.23 -40.37 -15.71
N THR A 105 -7.69 -40.65 -16.90
CA THR A 105 -7.19 -39.69 -17.88
C THR A 105 -8.31 -38.74 -18.32
N THR A 106 -8.18 -37.44 -18.07
CA THR A 106 -9.00 -36.40 -18.70
C THR A 106 -8.14 -35.65 -19.72
N THR A 107 -8.48 -35.88 -20.98
CA THR A 107 -8.00 -35.14 -22.15
C THR A 107 -8.59 -33.72 -22.11
N SER A 108 -7.75 -32.72 -21.82
CA SER A 108 -8.09 -31.31 -22.01
C SER A 108 -7.74 -30.89 -23.43
N SER A 109 -8.76 -30.67 -24.24
CA SER A 109 -8.65 -30.03 -25.55
C SER A 109 -8.17 -28.59 -25.37
N ALA A 110 -7.02 -28.27 -25.97
CA ALA A 110 -6.56 -26.90 -26.11
C ALA A 110 -7.46 -26.16 -27.11
N SER A 111 -8.02 -25.01 -26.70
CA SER A 111 -8.47 -23.98 -27.62
C SER A 111 -7.59 -22.74 -27.44
N SER A 112 -6.79 -22.49 -28.46
CA SER A 112 -5.95 -21.32 -28.63
C SER A 112 -6.77 -20.06 -28.89
N GLY A 113 -6.32 -18.94 -28.30
CA GLY A 113 -6.45 -17.60 -28.88
C GLY A 113 -7.68 -16.80 -28.46
N ASN A 114 -7.46 -15.78 -27.62
CA ASN A 114 -7.45 -14.39 -28.11
C ASN A 114 -6.84 -13.48 -27.04
N SER A 115 -5.65 -12.96 -27.30
CA SER A 115 -5.00 -11.92 -26.51
C SER A 115 -5.75 -10.60 -26.76
N SER A 116 -6.85 -10.40 -26.05
CA SER A 116 -7.50 -9.09 -26.00
C SER A 116 -6.65 -8.17 -25.14
N ARG A 117 -6.12 -7.10 -25.73
CA ARG A 117 -5.76 -5.88 -24.98
C ARG A 117 -6.91 -5.58 -24.02
N GLY A 118 -6.62 -5.57 -22.73
CA GLY A 118 -7.61 -5.42 -21.68
C GLY A 118 -8.25 -4.05 -21.78
N THR A 119 -9.50 -4.00 -22.20
CA THR A 119 -10.40 -2.96 -21.74
C THR A 119 -10.54 -3.18 -20.24
N THR A 120 -9.95 -2.31 -19.42
CA THR A 120 -10.19 -2.30 -17.98
C THR A 120 -11.70 -2.20 -17.75
N GLY A 121 -12.33 -3.32 -17.38
CA GLY A 121 -13.77 -3.36 -17.17
C GLY A 121 -14.17 -2.56 -15.94
N ASP A 122 -15.28 -1.81 -16.00
CA ASP A 122 -15.82 -1.01 -14.88
C ASP A 122 -16.43 -1.86 -13.74
N SER A 123 -16.14 -3.16 -13.72
CA SER A 123 -16.74 -4.12 -12.80
C SER A 123 -15.76 -5.24 -12.46
N VAL A 124 -15.87 -5.75 -11.24
CA VAL A 124 -15.17 -6.96 -10.79
C VAL A 124 -15.53 -8.13 -11.73
N PRO A 125 -14.54 -8.90 -12.23
CA PRO A 125 -14.80 -10.06 -13.06
C PRO A 125 -15.55 -11.15 -12.30
N ALA A 126 -16.19 -12.05 -13.04
CA ALA A 126 -16.86 -13.21 -12.44
C ALA A 126 -15.85 -14.11 -11.72
N SER A 127 -16.16 -14.49 -10.49
CA SER A 127 -15.34 -15.41 -9.71
C SER A 127 -15.52 -16.85 -10.20
N SER A 128 -14.44 -17.64 -10.17
CA SER A 128 -14.48 -19.09 -10.44
C SER A 128 -14.85 -19.93 -9.21
N GLY A 129 -14.94 -19.30 -8.03
CA GLY A 129 -15.29 -19.93 -6.76
C GLY A 129 -15.06 -19.01 -5.58
N THR A 130 -15.26 -19.49 -4.36
CA THR A 130 -15.00 -18.72 -3.13
C THR A 130 -14.16 -19.55 -2.16
N SER A 131 -13.21 -18.91 -1.48
CA SER A 131 -12.39 -19.51 -0.43
C SER A 131 -12.27 -18.56 0.75
N ALA A 132 -12.68 -19.02 1.94
CA ALA A 132 -12.46 -18.31 3.19
C ALA A 132 -11.21 -18.86 3.87
N LEU A 133 -10.17 -18.04 3.97
CA LEU A 133 -8.89 -18.40 4.56
C LEU A 133 -8.93 -18.18 6.09
N SER A 134 -8.70 -19.24 6.86
CA SER A 134 -8.67 -19.17 8.33
C SER A 134 -7.46 -18.36 8.87
N ALA A 135 -6.42 -18.20 8.06
CA ALA A 135 -5.23 -17.39 8.34
C ALA A 135 -4.78 -16.70 7.05
N ALA A 136 -3.92 -15.68 7.17
CA ALA A 136 -3.27 -15.08 6.00
C ALA A 136 -2.55 -16.16 5.18
N GLN A 137 -2.76 -16.18 3.86
CA GLN A 137 -2.04 -17.10 2.99
C GLN A 137 -0.70 -16.47 2.58
N THR A 138 0.38 -17.09 3.04
CA THR A 138 1.74 -16.66 2.71
C THR A 138 2.19 -17.23 1.36
N ILE A 139 2.70 -16.36 0.49
CA ILE A 139 3.46 -16.71 -0.69
C ILE A 139 4.94 -16.49 -0.33
N ALA A 140 5.69 -17.58 -0.28
CA ALA A 140 7.09 -17.54 0.13
C ALA A 140 7.97 -16.77 -0.87
N ALA A 141 9.16 -16.37 -0.42
CA ALA A 141 10.06 -15.55 -1.20
C ALA A 141 10.38 -16.18 -2.56
N GLY A 142 10.15 -15.41 -3.64
CA GLY A 142 10.36 -15.86 -5.03
C GLY A 142 9.33 -16.84 -5.58
N GLU A 143 8.33 -17.25 -4.78
CA GLU A 143 7.29 -18.18 -5.22
C GLU A 143 6.10 -17.47 -5.87
N SER A 144 5.32 -18.23 -6.64
CA SER A 144 4.16 -17.72 -7.37
C SER A 144 2.87 -18.44 -6.97
N PHE A 145 1.79 -17.69 -6.80
CA PHE A 145 0.45 -18.22 -6.64
C PHE A 145 -0.50 -17.66 -7.70
N ASP A 146 -1.13 -18.56 -8.45
CA ASP A 146 -2.25 -18.24 -9.35
C ASP A 146 -3.55 -18.72 -8.69
N GLY A 147 -4.44 -17.78 -8.38
CA GLY A 147 -5.70 -18.05 -7.73
C GLY A 147 -6.82 -18.50 -8.68
N GLY A 148 -6.58 -18.55 -9.99
CA GLY A 148 -7.56 -19.04 -10.97
C GLY A 148 -8.86 -18.24 -11.01
N MET A 149 -8.82 -16.95 -10.67
CA MET A 149 -9.96 -16.05 -10.47
C MET A 149 -10.91 -16.46 -9.32
N VAL A 150 -10.40 -17.18 -8.32
CA VAL A 150 -11.16 -17.46 -7.08
C VAL A 150 -11.25 -16.18 -6.24
N MET A 151 -12.39 -16.01 -5.57
CA MET A 151 -12.60 -14.98 -4.57
C MET A 151 -12.13 -15.47 -3.21
N PHE A 152 -11.10 -14.83 -2.66
CA PHE A 152 -10.54 -15.11 -1.35
C PHE A 152 -11.00 -14.06 -0.33
N ASP A 153 -11.41 -14.51 0.84
CA ASP A 153 -11.68 -13.65 1.99
C ASP A 153 -11.14 -14.30 3.28
N ARG A 154 -11.37 -13.66 4.43
CA ARG A 154 -10.96 -14.16 5.75
C ARG A 154 -12.14 -14.67 6.59
N GLY A 155 -13.35 -14.64 6.04
CA GLY A 155 -14.59 -14.99 6.73
C GLY A 155 -14.94 -14.09 7.93
N VAL A 156 -14.35 -12.89 8.00
CA VAL A 156 -14.56 -11.92 9.09
C VAL A 156 -15.22 -10.65 8.55
N SER A 157 -16.00 -9.96 9.37
CA SER A 157 -16.57 -8.68 8.99
C SER A 157 -15.50 -7.60 8.95
N CYS A 158 -15.55 -6.74 7.93
CA CYS A 158 -14.72 -5.55 7.83
C CYS A 158 -14.87 -4.65 9.07
N THR A 159 -13.75 -4.17 9.60
CA THR A 159 -13.67 -3.28 10.76
C THR A 159 -13.51 -1.80 10.40
N GLY A 160 -13.58 -1.48 9.10
CA GLY A 160 -13.38 -0.14 8.57
C GLY A 160 -11.94 0.33 8.76
N GLN A 161 -11.77 1.59 9.16
CA GLN A 161 -10.46 2.26 9.29
C GLN A 161 -9.72 1.92 10.60
N SER A 162 -10.09 0.83 11.27
CA SER A 162 -9.33 0.33 12.42
C SER A 162 -8.19 -0.52 11.90
N GLU A 163 -6.95 -0.04 12.09
CA GLU A 163 -5.74 -0.66 11.57
C GLU A 163 -5.60 -2.14 12.00
N GLY A 164 -5.39 -2.99 11.00
CA GLY A 164 -5.10 -4.41 11.19
C GLY A 164 -3.60 -4.70 11.37
N GLY A 165 -3.29 -5.98 11.58
CA GLY A 165 -1.91 -6.46 11.53
C GLY A 165 -1.67 -7.41 10.36
N ASP A 166 -0.42 -7.80 10.14
CA ASP A 166 -0.05 -8.74 9.07
C ASP A 166 -0.84 -10.07 9.13
N LYS A 167 -1.21 -10.53 10.34
CA LYS A 167 -2.03 -11.74 10.54
C LYS A 167 -3.48 -11.60 10.03
N ASP A 168 -3.94 -10.37 9.81
CA ASP A 168 -5.31 -10.04 9.40
C ASP A 168 -5.42 -9.87 7.88
N ALA A 169 -4.29 -9.82 7.16
CA ALA A 169 -4.24 -9.75 5.70
C ALA A 169 -4.83 -11.01 5.04
N VAL A 170 -5.40 -10.89 3.84
CA VAL A 170 -5.79 -12.05 3.03
C VAL A 170 -4.55 -12.79 2.53
N PHE A 171 -3.60 -12.05 1.94
CA PHE A 171 -2.33 -12.60 1.47
C PHE A 171 -1.14 -11.83 2.06
N GLN A 172 -0.10 -12.58 2.39
CA GLN A 172 1.23 -12.03 2.66
C GLN A 172 2.21 -12.53 1.60
N ILE A 173 2.86 -11.63 0.90
CA ILE A 173 3.79 -11.96 -0.17
C ILE A 173 5.19 -11.58 0.28
N GLU A 174 6.04 -12.57 0.47
CA GLU A 174 7.46 -12.35 0.78
C GLU A 174 8.21 -11.81 -0.44
N ALA A 175 9.40 -11.25 -0.20
CA ALA A 175 10.22 -10.62 -1.23
C ALA A 175 10.40 -11.50 -2.49
N GLY A 176 10.16 -10.91 -3.65
CA GLY A 176 10.21 -11.57 -4.95
C GLY A 176 9.00 -12.43 -5.30
N GLY A 177 8.05 -12.62 -4.38
CA GLY A 177 6.85 -13.41 -4.62
C GLY A 177 5.86 -12.74 -5.59
N SER A 178 5.00 -13.55 -6.19
CA SER A 178 3.99 -13.07 -7.13
C SER A 178 2.60 -13.67 -6.91
N LEU A 179 1.57 -12.84 -7.05
CA LEU A 179 0.17 -13.22 -6.97
C LEU A 179 -0.54 -12.90 -8.28
N SER A 180 -1.34 -13.84 -8.80
CA SER A 180 -2.12 -13.60 -10.01
C SER A 180 -3.52 -14.16 -9.97
N ASN A 181 -4.43 -13.55 -10.75
CA ASN A 181 -5.80 -14.01 -10.97
C ASN A 181 -6.53 -14.27 -9.65
N VAL A 182 -6.62 -13.26 -8.80
CA VAL A 182 -7.29 -13.33 -7.50
C VAL A 182 -8.33 -12.24 -7.39
N ILE A 183 -9.47 -12.57 -6.79
CA ILE A 183 -10.43 -11.59 -6.30
C ILE A 183 -10.37 -11.58 -4.78
N ILE A 184 -10.25 -10.42 -4.16
CA ILE A 184 -10.34 -10.20 -2.73
C ILE A 184 -11.77 -9.80 -2.40
N GLY A 185 -12.43 -10.63 -1.61
CA GLY A 185 -13.82 -10.44 -1.19
C GLY A 185 -13.98 -9.39 -0.08
N PRO A 186 -15.21 -9.02 0.27
CA PRO A 186 -15.51 -7.98 1.27
C PRO A 186 -15.27 -8.43 2.73
N ASN A 187 -15.19 -9.74 2.99
CA ASN A 187 -15.10 -10.29 4.34
C ASN A 187 -13.64 -10.39 4.81
N GLN A 188 -12.98 -9.24 4.89
CA GLN A 188 -11.58 -9.10 5.25
C GLN A 188 -11.37 -7.84 6.10
N ILE A 189 -10.25 -7.80 6.84
CA ILE A 189 -9.83 -6.63 7.63
C ILE A 189 -8.71 -5.90 6.87
N GLU A 190 -7.69 -6.66 6.47
CA GLU A 190 -6.56 -6.20 5.67
C GLU A 190 -6.51 -6.94 4.33
N GLY A 191 -6.15 -6.22 3.26
CA GLY A 191 -6.09 -6.78 1.91
C GLY A 191 -4.85 -7.65 1.66
N ILE A 192 -3.85 -7.11 0.98
CA ILE A 192 -2.63 -7.84 0.60
C ILE A 192 -1.40 -7.08 1.08
N HIS A 193 -0.49 -7.76 1.77
CA HIS A 193 0.78 -7.18 2.22
C HIS A 193 1.96 -7.74 1.45
N CYS A 194 2.90 -6.87 1.06
CA CYS A 194 4.20 -7.28 0.57
C CYS A 194 5.32 -6.96 1.56
N GLN A 195 6.14 -7.98 1.83
CA GLN A 195 7.32 -7.96 2.71
C GLN A 195 8.60 -7.96 1.87
N GLY A 196 8.69 -6.98 0.97
CA GLY A 196 9.69 -6.86 -0.08
C GLY A 196 9.02 -6.50 -1.42
N ALA A 197 9.82 -6.30 -2.47
CA ALA A 197 9.26 -6.11 -3.79
C ALA A 197 8.48 -7.35 -4.25
N CYS A 198 7.26 -7.17 -4.74
CA CYS A 198 6.39 -8.26 -5.18
C CYS A 198 5.70 -7.93 -6.51
N THR A 199 5.05 -8.92 -7.13
CA THR A 199 4.28 -8.73 -8.37
C THR A 199 2.84 -9.16 -8.20
N LEU A 200 1.90 -8.28 -8.55
CA LEU A 200 0.48 -8.60 -8.63
C LEU A 200 0.02 -8.50 -10.09
N THR A 201 -0.65 -9.52 -10.59
CA THR A 201 -1.16 -9.55 -11.97
C THR A 201 -2.63 -9.93 -11.98
N ASN A 202 -3.48 -9.06 -12.53
CA ASN A 202 -4.93 -9.30 -12.61
C ASN A 202 -5.54 -9.63 -11.23
N VAL A 203 -5.28 -8.77 -10.25
CA VAL A 203 -5.80 -8.89 -8.88
C VAL A 203 -6.90 -7.85 -8.66
N TRP A 204 -8.03 -8.29 -8.11
CA TRP A 204 -9.23 -7.49 -7.97
C TRP A 204 -9.67 -7.40 -6.51
N TRP A 205 -10.18 -6.26 -6.07
CA TRP A 205 -10.80 -6.09 -4.76
C TRP A 205 -12.25 -5.67 -4.94
N SER A 206 -13.19 -6.55 -4.57
CA SER A 206 -14.62 -6.26 -4.76
C SER A 206 -15.15 -5.20 -3.80
N ALA A 207 -14.54 -5.10 -2.63
CA ALA A 207 -14.74 -4.04 -1.65
C ALA A 207 -13.48 -3.93 -0.79
N VAL A 208 -12.91 -2.74 -0.70
CA VAL A 208 -11.78 -2.47 0.18
C VAL A 208 -12.29 -2.19 1.59
N CYS A 209 -11.61 -2.71 2.61
CA CYS A 209 -11.99 -2.52 4.01
C CYS A 209 -11.22 -1.34 4.63
N GLU A 210 -9.96 -1.57 4.97
CA GLU A 210 -9.00 -0.53 5.36
C GLU A 210 -8.24 -0.07 4.11
N ASP A 211 -7.21 -0.83 3.74
CA ASP A 211 -6.38 -0.66 2.54
C ASP A 211 -6.50 -1.90 1.64
N ALA A 212 -6.42 -1.72 0.32
CA ALA A 212 -6.44 -2.85 -0.62
C ALA A 212 -5.10 -3.60 -0.62
N PHE A 213 -4.02 -2.83 -0.65
CA PHE A 213 -2.68 -3.34 -0.81
C PHE A 213 -1.66 -2.45 -0.10
N THR A 214 -0.75 -3.08 0.62
CA THR A 214 0.27 -2.39 1.41
C THR A 214 1.66 -2.94 1.14
N ILE A 215 2.58 -2.07 0.71
CA ILE A 215 4.02 -2.37 0.71
C ILE A 215 4.53 -2.09 2.12
N LYS A 216 4.57 -3.12 2.97
CA LYS A 216 5.04 -3.00 4.35
C LYS A 216 6.54 -2.78 4.39
N ASN A 217 7.28 -3.55 3.61
CA ASN A 217 8.74 -3.47 3.49
C ASN A 217 9.16 -3.50 2.02
N GLN A 218 10.19 -2.75 1.65
CA GLN A 218 10.82 -2.78 0.33
C GLN A 218 12.14 -2.01 0.34
N ASP A 219 13.15 -2.51 -0.36
CA ASP A 219 14.44 -1.84 -0.51
C ASP A 219 14.36 -0.63 -1.45
N ALA A 220 15.17 0.40 -1.22
CA ALA A 220 15.14 1.65 -1.98
C ALA A 220 15.36 1.48 -3.50
N GLY A 221 16.10 0.46 -3.92
CA GLY A 221 16.34 0.14 -5.34
C GLY A 221 15.34 -0.84 -5.95
N ALA A 222 14.41 -1.38 -5.16
CA ALA A 222 13.49 -2.42 -5.59
C ALA A 222 12.18 -1.83 -6.13
N THR A 223 11.42 -2.66 -6.85
CA THR A 223 10.17 -2.25 -7.48
C THR A 223 9.09 -3.31 -7.29
N THR A 224 7.98 -2.92 -6.68
CA THR A 224 6.73 -3.67 -6.68
C THR A 224 5.96 -3.32 -7.95
N THR A 225 5.37 -4.33 -8.60
CA THR A 225 4.61 -4.15 -9.85
C THR A 225 3.18 -4.64 -9.69
N ILE A 226 2.21 -3.82 -10.12
CA ILE A 226 0.81 -4.17 -10.25
C ILE A 226 0.44 -4.00 -11.73
N SER A 227 -0.03 -5.07 -12.36
CA SER A 227 -0.41 -5.09 -13.77
C SER A 227 -1.79 -5.70 -13.97
N GLY A 228 -2.72 -4.90 -14.50
CA GLY A 228 -4.12 -5.29 -14.57
C GLY A 228 -4.83 -5.23 -13.21
N GLY A 229 -6.12 -5.57 -13.21
CA GLY A 229 -6.91 -5.67 -11.98
C GLY A 229 -7.70 -4.41 -11.66
N GLY A 230 -8.27 -4.37 -10.46
CA GLY A 230 -8.99 -3.19 -10.01
C GLY A 230 -9.49 -3.24 -8.58
N ALA A 231 -9.81 -2.07 -8.02
CA ALA A 231 -10.31 -1.94 -6.64
C ALA A 231 -11.55 -1.06 -6.56
N PHE A 232 -12.49 -1.45 -5.70
CA PHE A 232 -13.77 -0.80 -5.54
C PHE A 232 -14.05 -0.47 -4.07
N GLY A 233 -14.62 0.71 -3.81
CA GLY A 233 -15.17 1.08 -2.50
C GLY A 233 -14.12 1.19 -1.39
N ALA A 234 -13.05 1.96 -1.61
CA ALA A 234 -12.03 2.23 -0.59
C ALA A 234 -12.30 3.55 0.11
N ASP A 235 -12.65 3.54 1.40
CA ASP A 235 -13.00 4.78 2.11
C ASP A 235 -11.81 5.76 2.26
N ASP A 236 -10.60 5.24 2.47
CA ASP A 236 -9.37 6.06 2.55
C ASP A 236 -8.33 5.70 1.48
N LYS A 237 -7.64 4.55 1.52
CA LYS A 237 -6.53 4.28 0.60
C LYS A 237 -6.67 2.94 -0.10
N VAL A 238 -6.22 2.89 -1.35
CA VAL A 238 -6.11 1.63 -2.10
C VAL A 238 -4.70 1.07 -1.95
N PHE A 239 -3.69 1.88 -2.29
CA PHE A 239 -2.28 1.51 -2.19
C PHE A 239 -1.57 2.31 -1.10
N GLN A 240 -1.21 1.63 -0.02
CA GLN A 240 -0.38 2.17 1.05
C GLN A 240 1.09 1.77 0.83
N HIS A 241 1.99 2.76 0.88
CA HIS A 241 3.42 2.53 0.65
C HIS A 241 4.23 2.93 1.89
N ASN A 242 4.60 1.94 2.70
CA ASN A 242 5.38 2.12 3.93
C ASN A 242 6.87 1.86 3.68
N GLY A 243 7.21 0.82 2.91
CA GLY A 243 8.58 0.52 2.49
C GLY A 243 9.21 1.60 1.61
N ALA A 244 10.49 1.46 1.27
CA ALA A 244 11.18 2.35 0.34
C ALA A 244 10.92 1.94 -1.13
N GLY A 245 11.52 2.67 -2.08
CA GLY A 245 11.61 2.21 -3.46
C GLY A 245 10.40 2.60 -4.32
N THR A 246 10.05 1.76 -5.30
CA THR A 246 9.07 2.11 -6.34
C THR A 246 7.86 1.19 -6.34
N LEU A 247 6.67 1.76 -6.52
CA LEU A 247 5.47 1.06 -6.96
C LEU A 247 5.19 1.41 -8.43
N LYS A 248 5.08 0.40 -9.29
CA LYS A 248 4.61 0.54 -10.68
C LYS A 248 3.22 -0.03 -10.81
N VAL A 249 2.29 0.76 -11.35
CA VAL A 249 0.91 0.35 -11.59
C VAL A 249 0.60 0.52 -13.07
N SER A 250 0.03 -0.52 -13.68
CA SER A 250 -0.33 -0.54 -15.10
C SER A 250 -1.69 -1.19 -15.31
N ASP A 251 -2.47 -0.68 -16.26
CA ASP A 251 -3.75 -1.27 -16.69
C ASP A 251 -4.75 -1.50 -15.55
N PHE A 252 -4.81 -0.57 -14.58
CA PHE A 252 -5.60 -0.73 -13.35
C PHE A 252 -6.87 0.12 -13.38
N THR A 253 -7.98 -0.41 -12.85
CA THR A 253 -9.22 0.35 -12.65
C THR A 253 -9.53 0.56 -11.17
N VAL A 254 -9.93 1.78 -10.79
CA VAL A 254 -10.35 2.09 -9.44
C VAL A 254 -11.65 2.89 -9.46
N LYS A 255 -12.59 2.54 -8.58
CA LYS A 255 -13.89 3.22 -8.51
C LYS A 255 -14.37 3.38 -7.07
N THR A 256 -14.82 4.60 -6.75
CA THR A 256 -15.25 4.99 -5.40
C THR A 256 -14.12 4.79 -4.40
N PHE A 257 -13.24 5.79 -4.28
CA PHE A 257 -12.03 5.67 -3.48
C PHE A 257 -11.64 6.98 -2.79
N GLY A 258 -11.00 6.92 -1.62
CA GLY A 258 -10.35 8.09 -1.03
C GLY A 258 -9.12 8.49 -1.85
N LYS A 259 -8.07 7.67 -1.79
CA LYS A 259 -6.78 7.87 -2.45
C LYS A 259 -6.33 6.59 -3.13
N LEU A 260 -5.97 6.63 -4.42
CA LEU A 260 -5.44 5.44 -5.08
C LEU A 260 -4.06 5.08 -4.52
N TYR A 261 -3.18 6.07 -4.32
CA TYR A 261 -1.85 5.87 -3.75
C TYR A 261 -1.53 6.87 -2.65
N ARG A 262 -0.94 6.39 -1.55
CA ARG A 262 -0.35 7.24 -0.52
C ARG A 262 1.01 6.71 -0.09
N SER A 263 2.04 7.56 -0.26
CA SER A 263 3.30 7.40 0.48
C SER A 263 3.02 7.63 1.96
N CYS A 264 3.39 6.72 2.86
CA CYS A 264 3.17 6.93 4.29
C CYS A 264 3.76 8.27 4.74
N GLY A 265 2.97 9.13 5.38
CA GLY A 265 3.35 10.50 5.67
C GLY A 265 3.95 10.73 7.06
N ASN A 266 3.70 9.82 7.99
CA ASN A 266 4.07 9.90 9.41
C ASN A 266 4.53 8.54 9.96
N CYS A 267 5.13 7.70 9.11
CA CYS A 267 5.69 6.42 9.55
C CYS A 267 6.94 6.68 10.42
N ASP A 268 7.16 5.82 11.42
CA ASP A 268 8.35 5.87 12.30
C ASP A 268 9.67 5.97 11.51
N THR A 269 9.73 5.28 10.39
CA THR A 269 10.83 5.42 9.43
C THR A 269 10.30 5.92 8.11
N MET A 270 10.83 7.06 7.70
CA MET A 270 10.49 7.71 6.45
C MET A 270 11.50 7.37 5.37
N TYR A 271 10.98 7.13 4.17
CA TYR A 271 11.78 6.74 3.01
C TYR A 271 11.44 7.63 1.84
N LYS A 272 12.37 7.67 0.89
CA LYS A 272 12.09 8.16 -0.46
C LYS A 272 11.31 7.09 -1.24
N ARG A 273 10.12 7.45 -1.70
CA ARG A 273 9.18 6.55 -2.37
C ARG A 273 8.74 7.09 -3.73
N HIS A 274 8.57 6.18 -4.67
CA HIS A 274 8.19 6.51 -6.04
C HIS A 274 6.93 5.75 -6.43
N VAL A 275 6.02 6.43 -7.14
CA VAL A 275 4.92 5.79 -7.83
C VAL A 275 4.96 6.13 -9.31
N ILE A 276 4.78 5.12 -10.14
CA ILE A 276 4.66 5.27 -11.60
C ILE A 276 3.35 4.61 -11.99
N MET A 277 2.46 5.36 -12.62
CA MET A 277 1.18 4.86 -13.09
C MET A 277 1.05 5.05 -14.59
N ASP A 278 0.70 3.97 -15.29
CA ASP A 278 0.40 3.99 -16.71
C ASP A 278 -0.95 3.33 -16.98
N SER A 279 -1.76 3.89 -17.87
CA SER A 279 -3.02 3.27 -18.30
C SER A 279 -3.96 2.96 -17.13
N VAL A 280 -4.12 3.91 -16.20
CA VAL A 280 -5.01 3.78 -15.03
C VAL A 280 -6.32 4.52 -15.28
N THR A 281 -7.43 3.84 -15.02
CA THR A 281 -8.77 4.44 -15.04
C THR A 281 -9.27 4.61 -13.60
N ALA A 282 -9.50 5.86 -13.19
CA ALA A 282 -9.92 6.22 -11.85
C ALA A 282 -11.26 6.96 -11.89
N THR A 283 -12.25 6.49 -11.14
CA THR A 283 -13.60 7.07 -11.12
C THR A 283 -14.07 7.36 -9.69
N SER A 284 -14.58 8.57 -9.45
CA SER A 284 -15.16 8.98 -8.17
C SER A 284 -14.20 8.83 -7.00
N GLY A 285 -13.12 9.64 -6.97
CA GLY A 285 -12.21 9.62 -5.82
C GLY A 285 -11.66 10.97 -5.41
N LYS A 286 -11.13 11.05 -4.19
CA LYS A 286 -10.64 12.33 -3.65
C LYS A 286 -9.23 12.66 -4.14
N GLY A 287 -8.38 11.65 -4.33
CA GLY A 287 -7.00 11.87 -4.78
C GLY A 287 -6.42 10.69 -5.54
N LEU A 288 -5.73 10.91 -6.66
CA LEU A 288 -5.04 9.81 -7.33
C LEU A 288 -3.74 9.45 -6.59
N ALA A 289 -2.90 10.44 -6.23
CA ALA A 289 -1.70 10.19 -5.43
C ALA A 289 -1.40 11.27 -4.39
N GLY A 290 -0.91 10.84 -3.22
CA GLY A 290 -0.28 11.68 -2.22
C GLY A 290 1.18 11.30 -1.96
N ILE A 291 2.11 12.23 -2.16
CA ILE A 291 3.57 12.03 -2.00
C ILE A 291 4.19 13.02 -1.02
N ASN A 292 5.30 12.67 -0.36
CA ASN A 292 6.00 13.55 0.57
C ASN A 292 7.21 14.22 -0.11
N TYR A 293 7.09 15.49 -0.51
CA TYR A 293 8.13 16.15 -1.31
C TYR A 293 9.46 16.31 -0.54
N ASN A 294 9.39 16.51 0.77
CA ASN A 294 10.55 16.73 1.64
C ASN A 294 11.40 15.46 1.81
N PHE A 295 10.84 14.28 1.55
CA PHE A 295 11.59 13.01 1.48
C PHE A 295 12.05 12.66 0.06
N GLY A 296 11.76 13.53 -0.91
CA GLY A 296 12.17 13.36 -2.31
C GLY A 296 11.30 12.38 -3.09
N ASP A 297 10.07 12.12 -2.62
CA ASP A 297 9.13 11.26 -3.30
C ASP A 297 8.79 11.79 -4.70
N THR A 298 8.45 10.89 -5.62
CA THR A 298 7.92 11.30 -6.94
C THR A 298 6.71 10.47 -7.35
N ALA A 299 5.82 11.08 -8.12
CA ALA A 299 4.71 10.46 -8.81
C ALA A 299 4.81 10.77 -10.30
N THR A 300 4.84 9.73 -11.14
CA THR A 300 4.93 9.88 -12.60
C THR A 300 3.73 9.22 -13.26
N PHE A 301 3.01 9.96 -14.09
CA PHE A 301 1.76 9.48 -14.69
C PHE A 301 1.77 9.57 -16.21
N THR A 302 1.26 8.53 -16.86
CA THR A 302 0.98 8.47 -18.29
C THR A 302 -0.37 7.78 -18.52
N ASN A 303 -1.10 8.22 -19.55
CA ASN A 303 -2.35 7.58 -19.99
C ASN A 303 -3.39 7.38 -18.86
N ILE A 304 -3.60 8.38 -18.01
CA ILE A 304 -4.59 8.34 -16.93
C ILE A 304 -5.94 8.80 -17.44
N VAL A 305 -6.99 8.08 -17.09
CA VAL A 305 -8.38 8.53 -17.21
C VAL A 305 -8.91 8.81 -15.80
N ALA A 306 -9.23 10.06 -15.49
CA ALA A 306 -9.66 10.49 -14.17
C ALA A 306 -11.06 11.10 -14.25
N ASN A 307 -12.08 10.31 -13.87
CA ASN A 307 -13.47 10.70 -13.96
C ASN A 307 -13.99 11.10 -12.57
N SER A 308 -14.34 12.37 -12.37
CA SER A 308 -14.72 12.88 -11.05
C SER A 308 -13.68 12.54 -9.95
N VAL A 309 -12.41 12.88 -10.21
CA VAL A 309 -11.32 12.77 -9.23
C VAL A 309 -10.90 14.18 -8.81
N ASP A 310 -10.94 14.49 -7.52
CA ASP A 310 -10.75 15.87 -7.04
C ASP A 310 -9.30 16.36 -7.27
N ASP A 311 -8.31 15.57 -6.83
CA ASP A 311 -6.89 15.88 -7.01
C ASP A 311 -6.11 14.76 -7.72
N ILE A 312 -5.29 15.10 -8.72
CA ILE A 312 -4.46 14.11 -9.43
C ILE A 312 -3.15 13.81 -8.68
N CYS A 313 -2.50 14.84 -8.14
CA CYS A 313 -1.26 14.64 -7.38
C CYS A 313 -1.20 15.70 -6.30
N VAL A 314 -1.07 15.28 -5.05
CA VAL A 314 -0.91 16.15 -3.90
C VAL A 314 0.45 15.88 -3.26
N THR A 315 1.16 16.95 -2.97
CA THR A 315 2.44 16.92 -2.26
C THR A 315 2.21 17.33 -0.80
N TYR A 316 2.85 16.61 0.11
CA TYR A 316 2.77 16.82 1.55
C TYR A 316 4.16 17.10 2.12
N THR A 317 4.22 17.87 3.20
CA THR A 317 5.36 17.84 4.13
C THR A 317 5.14 16.67 5.08
N GLY A 318 5.81 15.54 4.82
CA GLY A 318 5.81 14.38 5.71
C GLY A 318 6.64 14.62 6.97
N THR A 319 6.49 13.74 7.95
CA THR A 319 7.15 13.78 9.27
C THR A 319 7.58 12.36 9.66
N ASP A 320 8.60 12.24 10.51
CA ASP A 320 9.02 10.99 11.16
C ASP A 320 8.43 10.85 12.58
N ASP A 321 7.57 11.79 12.98
CA ASP A 321 6.77 11.73 14.21
C ASP A 321 5.34 11.26 13.89
N ASN A 322 5.03 10.05 14.30
CA ASN A 322 3.74 9.38 14.17
C ASN A 322 2.58 10.04 14.94
N SER A 323 2.87 10.98 15.84
CA SER A 323 1.84 11.81 16.48
C SER A 323 1.49 13.07 15.69
N GLN A 324 2.25 13.37 14.63
CA GLN A 324 2.05 14.55 13.78
C GLN A 324 1.47 14.14 12.43
N GLU A 325 0.40 14.80 12.03
CA GLU A 325 -0.17 14.59 10.71
C GLU A 325 0.62 15.36 9.64
N PRO A 326 0.84 14.77 8.44
CA PRO A 326 1.46 15.48 7.32
C PRO A 326 0.61 16.67 6.90
N SER A 327 1.25 17.78 6.56
CA SER A 327 0.56 18.96 6.04
C SER A 327 0.61 19.01 4.52
N GLU A 328 -0.48 19.42 3.87
CA GLU A 328 -0.46 19.68 2.43
C GLU A 328 0.47 20.84 2.09
N TYR A 329 1.26 20.64 1.03
CA TYR A 329 2.19 21.63 0.51
C TYR A 329 1.72 22.21 -0.82
N GLY A 330 1.20 21.36 -1.72
CA GLY A 330 0.70 21.80 -3.02
C GLY A 330 0.06 20.66 -3.81
N SER A 331 -0.61 21.01 -4.90
CA SER A 331 -1.28 20.05 -5.79
C SER A 331 -1.02 20.34 -7.27
N GLY A 332 -1.24 19.32 -8.11
CA GLY A 332 -1.05 19.41 -9.56
C GLY A 332 0.36 19.02 -10.03
N PRO A 333 0.63 19.12 -11.35
CA PRO A 333 1.94 18.82 -11.90
C PRO A 333 2.92 19.96 -11.63
N ASP A 334 4.10 19.63 -11.09
CA ASP A 334 5.18 20.60 -10.81
C ASP A 334 6.46 20.31 -11.61
N GLY A 335 6.49 19.19 -12.35
CA GLY A 335 7.63 18.76 -13.17
C GLY A 335 8.82 18.23 -12.37
N LYS A 336 8.72 18.15 -11.04
CA LYS A 336 9.80 17.71 -10.14
C LYS A 336 9.39 16.52 -9.27
N TYR A 337 8.27 16.64 -8.56
CA TYR A 337 7.73 15.62 -7.68
C TYR A 337 6.48 14.99 -8.30
N CYS A 338 5.56 15.83 -8.78
CA CYS A 338 4.39 15.42 -9.56
C CYS A 338 4.71 15.60 -11.05
N ILE A 339 5.08 14.51 -11.70
CA ILE A 339 5.71 14.48 -13.03
C ILE A 339 4.69 13.95 -14.05
N TYR A 340 3.90 14.85 -14.61
CA TYR A 340 2.98 14.58 -15.72
C TYR A 340 2.60 15.89 -16.41
N THR A 341 2.00 15.77 -17.58
CA THR A 341 1.46 16.88 -18.39
C THR A 341 -0.04 16.78 -18.52
N LYS A 342 -0.68 17.83 -19.04
CA LYS A 342 -2.13 17.79 -19.31
C LYS A 342 -2.53 16.69 -20.30
N SER A 343 -1.66 16.32 -21.24
CA SER A 343 -1.95 15.24 -22.20
C SER A 343 -1.88 13.84 -21.59
N ASP A 344 -1.24 13.71 -20.42
CA ASP A 344 -1.17 12.42 -19.72
C ASP A 344 -2.46 12.11 -18.94
N ILE A 345 -3.34 13.10 -18.76
CA ILE A 345 -4.58 12.98 -17.99
C ILE A 345 -5.79 13.34 -18.86
N THR A 346 -6.69 12.39 -19.04
CA THR A 346 -8.03 12.63 -19.60
C THR A 346 -9.03 12.72 -18.46
N THR A 347 -9.76 13.82 -18.36
CA THR A 347 -10.77 14.03 -17.30
C THR A 347 -12.18 14.03 -17.86
N SER A 348 -13.14 13.43 -17.17
CA SER A 348 -14.58 13.59 -17.44
C SER A 348 -15.46 13.65 -16.19
#